data_AF-A0A2I8VIV4-F1
#
_entry.id   AF-A0A2I8VIV4-F1
#
_cell.length_a   1.000
_cell.length_b   1.000
_cell.length_c   1.000
_cell.angle_alpha   90.00
_cell.angle_beta   90.00
_cell.angle_gamma   90.00
#
_symmetry.space_group_name_H-M   'P 1'
#
loop_
_entity.id
_entity.type
_entity.pdbx_description
1 polymer ?
#
loop_
_entity_poly.entity_id
_entity_poly.type
_entity_poly.pdbx_seq_one_letter_code
_entity_poly.pdbx_strand_id
1 'polypeptide(L)'
;MVRGNVTLETDPGRIKALPDVAEQILRVYWWLRKTVFTHEKSENPYLVVEMTKGEAQEFFGGRHFEPGWEMSYSFRGEILNLRRVEWAHVPEYPDLPWWQVHIRGYRHDDPPGLELTAHFEAEPAEHPKEHLDHLGIDVPRGNAVMQRILDEAGIAYTTSPDWPDEPPVVPDETSWASDAEEDTDTGADTDPGGAEGVDVEVE
;
A
#
# COMPACT_ATOMS: atom_id res chain seq x y z
N MET A 1 -38.18 -33.98 -29.98
CA MET A 1 -37.07 -32.99 -30.02
C MET A 1 -35.86 -33.63 -29.37
N VAL A 2 -34.85 -33.98 -30.15
CA VAL A 2 -33.58 -34.54 -29.63
C VAL A 2 -32.66 -33.36 -29.33
N ARG A 3 -32.27 -33.18 -28.08
CA ARG A 3 -31.22 -32.23 -27.69
C ARG A 3 -29.88 -32.84 -28.11
N GLY A 4 -29.22 -32.25 -29.10
CA GLY A 4 -27.85 -32.61 -29.45
C GLY A 4 -26.91 -32.21 -28.32
N ASN A 5 -26.16 -33.16 -27.78
CA ASN A 5 -25.01 -32.87 -26.93
C ASN A 5 -23.96 -32.17 -27.80
N VAL A 6 -23.69 -30.89 -27.50
CA VAL A 6 -22.57 -30.18 -28.08
C VAL A 6 -21.32 -30.71 -27.37
N THR A 7 -20.64 -31.65 -28.01
CA THR A 7 -19.29 -32.06 -27.60
C THR A 7 -18.39 -30.85 -27.79
N LEU A 8 -17.89 -30.27 -26.69
CA LEU A 8 -16.86 -29.24 -26.75
C LEU A 8 -15.59 -29.91 -27.29
N GLU A 9 -15.35 -29.74 -28.59
CA GLU A 9 -14.19 -30.25 -29.28
C GLU A 9 -12.96 -29.43 -28.82
N THR A 10 -12.15 -30.02 -27.95
CA THR A 10 -10.88 -29.44 -27.47
C THR A 10 -9.83 -29.59 -28.57
N ASP A 11 -9.87 -28.68 -29.54
CA ASP A 11 -8.80 -28.49 -30.52
C ASP A 11 -7.52 -28.00 -29.80
N PRO A 12 -6.41 -28.76 -29.84
CA PRO A 12 -5.14 -28.37 -29.23
C PRO A 12 -4.56 -27.06 -29.78
N GLY A 13 -4.92 -26.67 -31.02
CA GLY A 13 -4.54 -25.40 -31.62
C GLY A 13 -5.22 -24.20 -30.95
N ARG A 14 -6.48 -24.36 -30.52
CA ARG A 14 -7.19 -23.35 -29.70
C ARG A 14 -6.54 -23.21 -28.32
N ILE A 15 -6.12 -24.30 -27.70
CA ILE A 15 -5.48 -24.28 -26.38
C ILE A 15 -4.18 -23.48 -26.39
N LYS A 16 -3.42 -23.53 -27.49
CA LYS A 16 -2.19 -22.73 -27.67
C LYS A 16 -2.43 -21.25 -27.97
N ALA A 17 -3.60 -20.90 -28.51
CA ALA A 17 -3.99 -19.50 -28.75
C ALA A 17 -4.74 -18.87 -27.55
N LEU A 18 -5.12 -19.66 -26.54
CA LEU A 18 -5.75 -19.16 -25.31
C LEU A 18 -4.92 -18.09 -24.57
N PRO A 19 -3.57 -18.19 -24.46
CA PRO A 19 -2.79 -17.15 -23.79
C PRO A 19 -2.91 -15.80 -24.51
N ASP A 20 -2.72 -15.80 -25.83
CA ASP A 20 -2.71 -14.57 -26.64
C ASP A 20 -4.10 -13.94 -26.76
N VAL A 21 -5.14 -14.75 -26.93
CA VAL A 21 -6.53 -14.27 -27.02
C VAL A 21 -7.03 -13.80 -25.67
N ALA A 22 -6.71 -14.50 -24.57
CA ALA A 22 -7.06 -14.05 -23.23
C ALA A 22 -6.33 -12.75 -22.88
N GLU A 23 -5.04 -12.62 -23.21
CA GLU A 23 -4.28 -11.40 -23.01
C GLU A 23 -4.86 -10.23 -23.81
N GLN A 24 -5.26 -10.45 -25.06
CA GLN A 24 -5.91 -9.42 -25.88
C GLN A 24 -7.28 -9.03 -25.32
N ILE A 25 -8.09 -9.99 -24.85
CA ILE A 25 -9.38 -9.71 -24.20
C ILE A 25 -9.17 -8.91 -22.92
N LEU A 26 -8.18 -9.27 -22.09
CA LEU A 26 -7.83 -8.54 -20.87
C LEU A 26 -7.35 -7.12 -21.19
N ARG A 27 -6.53 -6.94 -22.24
CA ARG A 27 -6.08 -5.62 -22.71
C ARG A 27 -7.26 -4.77 -23.22
N VAL A 28 -8.18 -5.36 -23.98
CA VAL A 28 -9.38 -4.66 -24.49
C VAL A 28 -10.33 -4.31 -23.35
N TYR A 29 -10.56 -5.22 -22.41
CA TYR A 29 -11.35 -4.97 -21.20
C TYR A 29 -10.72 -3.85 -20.36
N TRP A 30 -9.40 -3.89 -20.15
CA TRP A 30 -8.65 -2.85 -19.46
C TRP A 30 -8.77 -1.49 -20.17
N TRP A 31 -8.67 -1.47 -21.50
CA TRP A 31 -8.86 -0.24 -22.29
C TRP A 31 -10.28 0.30 -22.22
N LEU A 32 -11.29 -0.57 -22.35
CA LEU A 32 -12.71 -0.20 -22.24
C LEU A 32 -13.00 0.38 -20.86
N ARG A 33 -12.46 -0.25 -19.80
CA ARG A 33 -12.50 0.24 -18.43
C ARG A 33 -11.90 1.64 -18.30
N LYS A 34 -10.66 1.82 -18.77
CA LYS A 34 -9.92 3.09 -18.78
C LYS A 34 -10.52 4.18 -19.69
N THR A 35 -11.53 3.85 -20.49
CA THR A 35 -12.19 4.81 -21.38
C THR A 35 -13.59 5.17 -20.90
N VAL A 36 -14.35 4.18 -20.39
CA VAL A 36 -15.77 4.34 -20.03
C VAL A 36 -15.96 4.53 -18.52
N PHE A 37 -15.10 3.94 -17.69
CA PHE A 37 -15.15 4.02 -16.23
C PHE A 37 -14.03 4.91 -15.70
N THR A 38 -13.87 6.07 -16.32
CA THR A 38 -12.87 7.06 -15.95
C THR A 38 -13.52 8.30 -15.39
N HIS A 39 -13.20 8.60 -14.14
CA HIS A 39 -13.63 9.80 -13.46
C HIS A 39 -12.66 10.95 -13.74
N GLU A 40 -13.15 12.19 -13.61
CA GLU A 40 -12.28 13.37 -13.59
C GLU A 40 -11.41 13.33 -12.33
N LYS A 41 -10.15 13.73 -12.46
CA LYS A 41 -9.18 13.79 -11.36
C LYS A 41 -9.82 14.50 -10.15
N SER A 42 -9.72 13.88 -8.98
CA SER A 42 -10.20 14.46 -7.73
C SER A 42 -9.46 15.76 -7.40
N GLU A 43 -10.16 16.75 -6.84
CA GLU A 43 -9.60 18.01 -6.33
C GLU A 43 -9.06 17.86 -4.88
N ASN A 44 -8.54 16.68 -4.54
CA ASN A 44 -8.00 16.43 -3.20
C ASN A 44 -6.63 17.14 -3.06
N PRO A 45 -6.27 17.58 -1.84
CA PRO A 45 -4.94 18.09 -1.57
C PRO A 45 -3.86 17.08 -1.96
N TYR A 46 -2.75 17.58 -2.48
CA TYR A 46 -1.67 16.76 -3.02
C TYR A 46 -0.28 17.27 -2.63
N LEU A 47 0.70 16.38 -2.73
CA LEU A 47 2.11 16.67 -2.65
C LEU A 47 2.75 16.48 -4.03
N VAL A 48 3.72 17.31 -4.39
CA VAL A 48 4.55 17.10 -5.59
C VAL A 48 5.95 16.72 -5.13
N VAL A 49 6.39 15.53 -5.55
CA VAL A 49 7.74 15.00 -5.32
C VAL A 49 8.54 14.98 -6.62
N GLU A 50 9.85 15.20 -6.53
CA GLU A 50 10.76 15.04 -7.66
C GLU A 50 11.11 13.56 -7.86
N MET A 51 10.11 12.78 -8.28
CA MET A 51 10.25 11.35 -8.57
C MET A 51 9.56 11.00 -9.88
N THR A 52 10.10 10.01 -10.57
CA THR A 52 9.40 9.32 -11.64
C THR A 52 8.39 8.33 -11.06
N LYS A 53 7.45 7.86 -11.89
CA LYS A 53 6.55 6.75 -11.53
C LYS A 53 7.33 5.53 -11.03
N GLY A 54 8.42 5.16 -11.71
CA GLY A 54 9.19 3.95 -11.37
C GLY A 54 9.84 4.05 -10.00
N GLU A 55 10.46 5.20 -9.71
CA GLU A 55 11.07 5.46 -8.40
C GLU A 55 10.01 5.47 -7.30
N ALA A 56 8.83 6.05 -7.54
CA ALA A 56 7.74 6.03 -6.56
C ALA A 56 7.24 4.59 -6.32
N GLN A 57 7.10 3.77 -7.36
CA GLN A 57 6.72 2.36 -7.21
C GLN A 57 7.73 1.57 -6.39
N GLU A 58 9.02 1.76 -6.62
CA GLU A 58 10.08 1.12 -5.85
C GLU A 58 10.09 1.61 -4.39
N PHE A 59 10.01 2.92 -4.19
CA PHE A 59 10.06 3.56 -2.88
C PHE A 59 8.89 3.15 -1.96
N PHE A 60 7.67 3.24 -2.47
CA PHE A 60 6.47 2.83 -1.73
C PHE A 60 6.35 1.30 -1.68
N GLY A 61 6.82 0.58 -2.71
CA GLY A 61 6.90 -0.88 -2.70
C GLY A 61 7.75 -1.43 -1.57
N GLY A 62 8.88 -0.78 -1.27
CA GLY A 62 9.70 -1.08 -0.09
C GLY A 62 9.01 -0.83 1.26
N ARG A 63 7.81 -0.24 1.26
CA ARG A 63 6.97 0.06 2.43
C ARG A 63 5.62 -0.66 2.37
N HIS A 64 5.60 -1.81 1.68
CA HIS A 64 4.44 -2.70 1.54
C HIS A 64 3.26 -2.10 0.77
N PHE A 65 3.50 -1.06 -0.03
CA PHE A 65 2.50 -0.64 -1.01
C PHE A 65 2.59 -1.54 -2.24
N GLU A 66 1.46 -2.13 -2.62
CA GLU A 66 1.31 -2.89 -3.86
C GLU A 66 0.53 -2.09 -4.90
N PRO A 67 0.60 -2.45 -6.20
CA PRO A 67 -0.31 -1.89 -7.20
C PRO A 67 -1.77 -2.02 -6.74
N GLY A 68 -2.55 -0.94 -6.91
CA GLY A 68 -3.94 -0.95 -6.50
C GLY A 68 -4.78 -2.01 -7.23
N TRP A 69 -5.91 -2.34 -6.63
CA TRP A 69 -6.81 -3.40 -7.08
C TRP A 69 -7.16 -3.27 -8.57
N GLU A 70 -7.09 -4.36 -9.32
CA GLU A 70 -7.30 -4.39 -10.78
C GLU A 70 -8.71 -3.95 -11.17
N MET A 71 -9.65 -3.98 -10.22
CA MET A 71 -11.02 -3.50 -10.37
C MET A 71 -11.29 -2.12 -9.73
N SER A 72 -10.27 -1.34 -9.38
CA SER A 72 -10.41 0.03 -8.86
C SER A 72 -10.68 1.07 -9.95
N TYR A 73 -11.42 2.14 -9.62
CA TYR A 73 -11.69 3.25 -10.55
C TYR A 73 -10.38 3.84 -11.11
N SER A 74 -10.40 4.15 -12.42
CA SER A 74 -9.31 4.89 -13.04
C SER A 74 -9.70 6.37 -13.07
N PHE A 75 -8.77 7.25 -12.74
CA PHE A 75 -8.93 8.68 -12.95
C PHE A 75 -8.21 9.12 -14.22
N ARG A 76 -8.71 10.18 -14.87
CA ARG A 76 -8.10 10.71 -16.08
C ARG A 76 -6.70 11.25 -15.75
N GLY A 77 -5.69 10.76 -16.47
CA GLY A 77 -4.30 11.19 -16.29
C GLY A 77 -3.56 10.49 -15.14
N GLU A 78 -4.20 9.55 -14.44
CA GLU A 78 -3.56 8.76 -13.39
C GLU A 78 -2.48 7.86 -13.99
N ILE A 79 -1.25 8.00 -13.48
CA ILE A 79 -0.08 7.22 -13.89
C ILE A 79 0.43 6.27 -12.80
N LEU A 80 0.09 6.53 -11.54
CA LEU A 80 0.44 5.71 -10.38
C LEU A 80 -0.82 5.41 -9.56
N ASN A 81 -0.92 4.17 -9.09
CA ASN A 81 -2.02 3.69 -8.25
C ASN A 81 -1.45 2.58 -7.35
N LEU A 82 -1.28 2.90 -6.07
CA LEU A 82 -0.67 2.04 -5.08
C LEU A 82 -1.55 1.97 -3.84
N ARG A 83 -1.51 0.85 -3.12
CA ARG A 83 -2.27 0.67 -1.89
C ARG A 83 -1.48 -0.11 -0.85
N ARG A 84 -1.79 0.11 0.42
CA ARG A 84 -1.32 -0.72 1.53
C ARG A 84 -2.51 -1.06 2.42
N VAL A 85 -2.82 -2.34 2.52
CA VAL A 85 -3.92 -2.86 3.34
C VAL A 85 -3.50 -2.91 4.80
N GLU A 86 -4.39 -2.51 5.70
CA GLU A 86 -4.20 -2.56 7.14
C GLU A 86 -5.48 -2.99 7.87
N TRP A 87 -5.29 -3.62 9.02
CA TRP A 87 -6.36 -3.80 9.99
C TRP A 87 -6.48 -2.54 10.82
N ALA A 88 -7.67 -1.93 10.86
CA ALA A 88 -7.90 -0.71 11.62
C ALA A 88 -9.28 -0.74 12.30
N HIS A 89 -9.33 -0.21 13.52
CA HIS A 89 -10.60 0.06 14.18
C HIS A 89 -11.02 1.50 13.90
N VAL A 90 -12.07 1.67 13.11
CA VAL A 90 -12.68 2.97 12.84
C VAL A 90 -13.99 3.04 13.63
N PRO A 91 -14.11 3.89 14.67
CA PRO A 91 -15.28 3.92 15.55
C PRO A 91 -16.62 4.14 14.84
N GLU A 92 -16.60 4.91 13.76
CA GLU A 92 -17.77 5.20 12.91
C GLU A 92 -18.23 3.97 12.11
N TYR A 93 -17.32 3.00 11.90
CA TYR A 93 -17.51 1.81 11.08
C TYR A 93 -16.95 0.56 11.78
N PRO A 94 -17.51 0.17 12.94
CA PRO A 94 -16.95 -0.90 13.76
C PRO A 94 -16.99 -2.29 13.10
N ASP A 95 -17.84 -2.47 12.09
CA ASP A 95 -18.02 -3.72 11.35
C ASP A 95 -17.08 -3.85 10.14
N LEU A 96 -16.26 -2.84 9.85
CA LEU A 96 -15.28 -2.83 8.76
C LEU A 96 -13.87 -2.90 9.36
N PRO A 97 -13.25 -4.09 9.46
CA PRO A 97 -11.92 -4.21 10.04
C PRO A 97 -10.78 -3.98 9.03
N TRP A 98 -11.03 -4.18 7.73
CA TRP A 98 -10.02 -4.11 6.69
C TRP A 98 -10.10 -2.80 5.92
N TRP A 99 -9.00 -2.06 5.94
CA TRP A 99 -8.87 -0.76 5.31
C TRP A 99 -7.61 -0.71 4.48
N GLN A 100 -7.45 0.35 3.71
CA GLN A 100 -6.23 0.61 2.96
C GLN A 100 -5.89 2.09 2.96
N VAL A 101 -4.59 2.39 2.96
CA VAL A 101 -4.09 3.68 2.48
C VAL A 101 -3.84 3.53 0.98
N HIS A 102 -4.53 4.35 0.20
CA HIS A 102 -4.45 4.36 -1.26
C HIS A 102 -3.73 5.62 -1.71
N ILE A 103 -2.66 5.47 -2.49
CA ILE A 103 -1.90 6.57 -3.12
C ILE A 103 -2.19 6.56 -4.61
N ARG A 104 -2.66 7.70 -5.12
CA ARG A 104 -2.80 7.96 -6.55
C ARG A 104 -1.76 8.98 -6.97
N GLY A 105 -1.23 8.82 -8.19
CA GLY A 105 -0.26 9.77 -8.71
C GLY A 105 -0.48 10.19 -10.16
N TYR A 106 -0.16 11.45 -10.41
CA TYR A 106 -0.36 12.16 -11.67
C TYR A 106 0.94 12.85 -12.08
N ARG A 107 1.13 13.07 -13.39
CA ARG A 107 2.24 13.92 -13.84
C ARG A 107 1.97 15.36 -13.40
N HIS A 108 2.97 16.00 -12.81
CA HIS A 108 2.99 17.42 -12.55
C HIS A 108 4.02 18.10 -13.47
N ASP A 109 3.64 19.20 -14.11
CA ASP A 109 4.48 19.85 -15.13
C ASP A 109 5.30 21.02 -14.57
N ASP A 110 4.80 21.75 -13.55
CA ASP A 110 5.48 22.92 -12.97
C ASP A 110 5.19 23.10 -11.47
N PRO A 111 6.10 22.68 -10.56
CA PRO A 111 7.41 22.09 -10.87
C PRO A 111 7.26 20.69 -11.47
N PRO A 112 8.21 20.25 -12.33
CA PRO A 112 8.17 18.92 -12.90
C PRO A 112 8.29 17.88 -11.79
N GLY A 113 7.40 16.89 -11.79
CA GLY A 113 7.42 15.85 -10.78
C GLY A 113 6.23 14.90 -10.85
N LEU A 114 6.06 14.18 -9.76
CA LEU A 114 4.92 13.31 -9.52
C LEU A 114 4.05 13.94 -8.46
N GLU A 115 2.84 14.31 -8.85
CA GLU A 115 1.79 14.69 -7.93
C GLU A 115 1.25 13.43 -7.26
N LEU A 116 1.16 13.43 -5.94
CA LEU A 116 0.67 12.34 -5.11
C LEU A 116 -0.48 12.84 -4.23
N THR A 117 -1.57 12.09 -4.23
CA THR A 117 -2.69 12.28 -3.31
C THR A 117 -3.00 10.93 -2.68
N ALA A 118 -3.33 10.94 -1.39
CA ALA A 118 -3.62 9.73 -0.65
C ALA A 118 -4.91 9.86 0.15
N HIS A 119 -5.58 8.73 0.32
CA HIS A 119 -6.77 8.63 1.15
C HIS A 119 -6.83 7.26 1.82
N PHE A 120 -7.46 7.24 2.98
CA PHE A 120 -7.76 6.02 3.72
C PHE A 120 -9.19 5.59 3.42
N GLU A 121 -9.42 4.33 3.09
CA GLU A 121 -10.74 3.82 2.69
C GLU A 121 -10.90 2.33 2.99
N ALA A 122 -12.13 1.83 2.92
CA ALA A 122 -12.42 0.42 3.08
C ALA A 122 -11.71 -0.42 1.99
N GLU A 123 -11.15 -1.57 2.40
CA GLU A 123 -10.42 -2.46 1.50
C GLU A 123 -11.39 -3.13 0.50
N PRO A 124 -11.26 -2.88 -0.82
CA PRO A 124 -12.24 -3.32 -1.81
C PRO A 124 -12.37 -4.85 -1.96
N ALA A 125 -11.32 -5.62 -1.61
CA ALA A 125 -11.41 -7.08 -1.67
C ALA A 125 -12.38 -7.65 -0.62
N GLU A 126 -12.46 -7.02 0.55
CA GLU A 126 -13.29 -7.44 1.68
C GLU A 126 -14.63 -6.67 1.73
N HIS A 127 -14.61 -5.40 1.33
CA HIS A 127 -15.72 -4.45 1.44
C HIS A 127 -15.99 -3.72 0.10
N PRO A 128 -16.26 -4.45 -1.00
CA PRO A 128 -16.35 -3.86 -2.34
C PRO A 128 -17.49 -2.85 -2.47
N LYS A 129 -18.60 -3.06 -1.75
CA LYS A 129 -19.76 -2.16 -1.82
C LYS A 129 -19.44 -0.83 -1.15
N GLU A 130 -18.94 -0.89 0.07
CA GLU A 130 -18.58 0.28 0.88
C GLU A 130 -17.49 1.11 0.20
N HIS A 131 -16.52 0.43 -0.41
CA HIS A 131 -15.50 1.06 -1.25
C HIS A 131 -16.10 1.80 -2.44
N LEU A 132 -17.00 1.17 -3.21
CA LEU A 132 -17.64 1.80 -4.37
C LEU A 132 -18.58 2.96 -3.98
N ASP A 133 -19.22 2.86 -2.81
CA ASP A 133 -20.07 3.90 -2.25
C ASP A 133 -19.27 5.05 -1.60
N HIS A 134 -17.93 4.99 -1.65
CA HIS A 134 -17.00 5.93 -1.03
C HIS A 134 -17.26 6.13 0.48
N LEU A 135 -17.70 5.07 1.16
CA LEU A 135 -18.00 5.10 2.58
C LEU A 135 -16.71 5.18 3.40
N GLY A 136 -16.61 6.19 4.25
CA GLY A 136 -15.48 6.34 5.17
C GLY A 136 -14.17 6.76 4.50
N ILE A 137 -14.20 7.37 3.30
CA ILE A 137 -13.01 7.97 2.71
C ILE A 137 -12.50 9.09 3.64
N ASP A 138 -11.26 8.93 4.09
CA ASP A 138 -10.55 9.88 4.94
C ASP A 138 -9.26 10.33 4.22
N VAL A 139 -9.39 11.41 3.45
CA VAL A 139 -8.28 12.06 2.74
C VAL A 139 -7.23 12.59 3.73
N PRO A 140 -7.59 13.33 4.80
CA PRO A 140 -6.61 13.78 5.79
C PRO A 140 -5.72 12.65 6.33
N ARG A 141 -6.31 11.54 6.78
CA ARG A 141 -5.54 10.39 7.32
C ARG A 141 -4.61 9.79 6.27
N GLY A 142 -5.10 9.54 5.06
CA GLY A 142 -4.27 8.98 3.98
C GLY A 142 -3.09 9.90 3.61
N ASN A 143 -3.36 11.20 3.46
CA ASN A 143 -2.33 12.20 3.18
C ASN A 143 -1.29 12.29 4.30
N ALA A 144 -1.68 12.21 5.57
CA ALA A 144 -0.73 12.23 6.68
C ALA A 144 0.17 10.98 6.73
N VAL A 145 -0.37 9.79 6.40
CA VAL A 145 0.46 8.57 6.28
C VAL A 145 1.48 8.74 5.16
N MET A 146 1.06 9.22 3.99
CA MET A 146 1.96 9.48 2.86
C MET A 146 3.01 10.53 3.22
N GLN A 147 2.61 11.63 3.84
CA GLN A 147 3.51 12.71 4.26
C GLN A 147 4.57 12.20 5.24
N ARG A 148 4.15 11.48 6.28
CA ARG A 148 5.05 10.87 7.27
C ARG A 148 6.08 9.95 6.60
N ILE A 149 5.65 9.12 5.66
CA ILE A 149 6.55 8.23 4.90
C ILE A 149 7.62 9.01 4.12
N LEU A 150 7.25 10.14 3.51
CA LEU A 150 8.18 10.99 2.77
C LEU A 150 9.14 11.72 3.73
N ASP A 151 8.62 12.24 4.84
CA ASP A 151 9.38 12.94 5.87
C ASP A 151 10.44 12.02 6.51
N GLU A 152 10.05 10.81 6.90
CA GLU A 152 10.95 9.79 7.47
C GLU A 152 12.07 9.39 6.50
N ALA A 153 11.79 9.46 5.19
CA ALA A 153 12.77 9.19 4.15
C ALA A 153 13.62 10.42 3.76
N GLY A 154 13.31 11.60 4.30
CA GLY A 154 13.95 12.86 3.92
C GLY A 154 13.67 13.27 2.47
N ILE A 155 12.55 12.84 1.89
CA ILE A 155 12.14 13.20 0.53
C ILE A 155 11.48 14.57 0.57
N ALA A 156 12.06 15.52 -0.17
CA ALA A 156 11.48 16.85 -0.32
C ALA A 156 10.22 16.81 -1.18
N TYR A 157 9.23 17.62 -0.82
CA TYR A 157 8.01 17.81 -1.58
C TYR A 157 7.51 19.26 -1.47
N THR A 158 6.61 19.62 -2.38
CA THR A 158 5.80 20.84 -2.28
C THR A 158 4.34 20.46 -2.10
N THR A 159 3.59 21.27 -1.36
CA THR A 159 2.17 21.04 -1.07
C THR A 159 1.29 21.85 -2.03
N SER A 160 0.10 21.35 -2.31
CA SER A 160 -0.94 22.12 -2.99
C SER A 160 -1.42 23.31 -2.11
N PRO A 161 -2.03 24.36 -2.69
CA PRO A 161 -2.50 25.53 -1.92
C PRO A 161 -3.57 25.23 -0.87
N ASP A 162 -4.29 24.13 -1.04
CA ASP A 162 -5.35 23.60 -0.19
C ASP A 162 -4.85 22.55 0.82
N TRP A 163 -3.54 22.30 0.87
CA TRP A 163 -2.95 21.44 1.89
C TRP A 163 -3.10 22.06 3.28
N PRO A 164 -3.51 21.28 4.30
CA PRO A 164 -3.71 21.82 5.64
C PRO A 164 -2.37 22.22 6.28
N ASP A 165 -2.36 23.36 6.99
CA ASP A 165 -1.18 23.87 7.70
C ASP A 165 -0.70 22.94 8.84
N GLU A 166 -1.64 22.20 9.45
CA GLU A 166 -1.37 21.27 10.53
C GLU A 166 -1.73 19.84 10.06
N PRO A 167 -0.79 18.88 10.12
CA PRO A 167 -1.07 17.51 9.73
C PRO A 167 -2.11 16.91 10.68
N PRO A 168 -3.10 16.16 10.18
CA PRO A 168 -4.08 15.51 11.04
C PRO A 168 -3.38 14.47 11.93
N VAL A 169 -3.83 14.37 13.18
CA VAL A 169 -3.34 13.37 14.12
C VAL A 169 -3.76 11.99 13.62
N VAL A 170 -2.80 11.24 13.07
CA VAL A 170 -3.02 9.84 12.70
C VAL A 170 -2.95 9.03 13.98
N PRO A 171 -3.96 8.20 14.31
CA PRO A 171 -3.86 7.23 15.39
C PRO A 171 -2.61 6.38 15.18
N ASP A 172 -1.85 6.12 16.24
CA ASP A 172 -0.63 5.29 16.16
C ASP A 172 -0.97 3.99 15.42
N GLU A 173 -0.39 3.82 14.23
CA GLU A 173 -0.41 2.54 13.56
C GLU A 173 0.35 1.59 14.46
N THR A 174 -0.27 0.47 14.83
CA THR A 174 0.37 -0.60 15.60
C THR A 174 1.74 -0.87 14.99
N SER A 175 2.79 -0.40 15.68
CA SER A 175 4.18 -0.50 15.27
C SER A 175 4.52 -1.94 14.93
N TRP A 176 4.62 -2.28 13.65
CA TRP A 176 5.16 -3.57 13.20
C TRP A 176 6.70 -3.62 13.29
N ALA A 177 7.34 -2.55 13.77
CA ALA A 177 8.80 -2.37 13.72
C ALA A 177 9.50 -2.54 15.07
N SER A 178 8.87 -3.10 16.10
CA SER A 178 9.46 -3.15 17.45
C SER A 178 9.46 -4.53 18.14
N ASP A 179 9.59 -5.62 17.38
CA ASP A 179 9.90 -6.95 17.95
C ASP A 179 11.25 -7.51 17.47
N ALA A 180 12.09 -6.67 16.85
CA ALA A 180 13.47 -7.03 16.52
C ALA A 180 14.44 -6.36 17.51
N GLU A 181 14.89 -7.17 18.47
CA GLU A 181 16.13 -7.07 19.26
C GLU A 181 16.07 -6.29 20.60
N GLU A 182 16.11 -7.04 21.71
CA GLU A 182 17.25 -7.00 22.65
C GLU A 182 17.21 -8.24 23.56
N ASP A 183 17.73 -9.38 23.08
CA ASP A 183 18.12 -10.50 23.95
C ASP A 183 19.63 -10.71 23.76
N THR A 184 20.42 -9.80 24.32
CA THR A 184 21.87 -9.99 24.47
C THR A 184 22.14 -10.59 25.84
N ASP A 185 21.94 -11.91 25.94
CA ASP A 185 22.46 -12.73 27.01
C ASP A 185 24.00 -12.68 26.97
N THR A 186 24.57 -11.78 27.77
CA THR A 186 26.00 -11.73 28.08
C THR A 186 26.24 -12.39 29.44
N GLY A 187 25.99 -13.69 29.52
CA GLY A 187 26.51 -14.56 30.57
C GLY A 187 28.03 -14.72 30.45
N ALA A 188 28.77 -13.77 31.01
CA ALA A 188 30.23 -13.81 31.06
C ALA A 188 30.75 -14.94 31.96
N ASP A 189 31.56 -15.80 31.35
CA ASP A 189 32.55 -16.69 31.97
C ASP A 189 33.31 -16.02 33.12
N THR A 190 33.36 -16.67 34.28
CA THR A 190 34.55 -16.62 35.16
C THR A 190 34.69 -17.93 35.94
N ASP A 191 35.51 -18.83 35.38
CA ASP A 191 36.30 -19.81 36.13
C ASP A 191 37.52 -19.09 36.72
N PRO A 192 37.90 -19.37 37.98
CA PRO A 192 39.20 -20.02 38.13
C PRO A 192 39.23 -21.07 39.25
N GLY A 193 39.66 -22.28 38.88
CA GLY A 193 40.22 -23.26 39.80
C GLY A 193 41.59 -22.85 40.36
N GLY A 194 41.94 -23.34 41.55
CA GLY A 194 43.28 -23.22 42.10
C GLY A 194 43.37 -23.51 43.60
N ALA A 195 43.96 -24.64 43.95
CA ALA A 195 44.02 -25.28 45.26
C ALA A 195 45.03 -24.70 46.28
N GLU A 196 44.97 -25.30 47.50
CA GLU A 196 45.99 -25.37 48.58
C GLU A 196 46.17 -24.09 49.44
N GLY A 197 46.29 -24.09 50.78
CA GLY A 197 46.35 -25.10 51.83
C GLY A 197 46.80 -24.42 53.16
N VAL A 198 46.33 -24.98 54.29
CA VAL A 198 47.09 -25.18 55.56
C VAL A 198 47.43 -23.99 56.51
N ASP A 199 46.92 -24.16 57.74
CA ASP A 199 47.40 -23.81 59.11
C ASP A 199 47.39 -22.36 59.69
N VAL A 200 46.66 -22.12 60.81
CA VAL A 200 47.08 -22.02 62.25
C VAL A 200 47.67 -20.62 62.57
N GLU A 201 47.26 -19.78 63.54
CA GLU A 201 46.93 -19.93 64.97
C GLU A 201 46.45 -18.58 65.60
N VAL A 202 46.03 -18.63 66.89
CA VAL A 202 45.90 -17.58 67.96
C VAL A 202 44.90 -16.43 67.73
N GLU A 203 43.97 -16.06 68.65
CA GLU A 203 43.91 -16.11 70.12
C GLU A 203 42.55 -16.60 70.68
#